data_AF-A0A358A1W3-F1
#
_entry.id   AF-A0A358A1W3-F1
#
_cell.length_a   1.000
_cell.length_b   1.000
_cell.length_c   1.000
_cell.angle_alpha   90.00
_cell.angle_beta   90.00
_cell.angle_gamma   90.00
#
_symmetry.space_group_name_H-M   'P 1'
#
loop_
_entity.id
_entity.type
_entity.pdbx_description
1 polymer ?
#
loop_
_entity_poly.entity_id
_entity_poly.type
_entity_poly.pdbx_seq_one_letter_code
_entity_poly.pdbx_strand_id
1 'polypeptide(L)'
;MLLSGDHVLPTITPHIAGSTTVDDPLATFFASLDRVAALEGLTTVLPAHGHPFEDCQGRCGFIKEHHHDRLQLLRDGAGGTGDAPVTEWMKVLFRERSWGDMAASETFAHLEHLRLAGEAVTHRDDGGLLYFELTDAG
;
A
#
# COMPACT_ATOMS: atom_id res chain seq x y z
N MET A 1 18.68 11.03 16.07
CA MET A 1 17.37 10.56 16.62
C MET A 1 16.25 11.10 15.73
N LEU A 2 15.22 10.29 15.46
CA LEU A 2 14.07 10.64 14.61
C LEU A 2 12.75 10.41 15.36
N LEU A 3 11.82 11.38 15.32
CA LEU A 3 10.42 11.18 15.70
C LEU A 3 9.65 10.74 14.45
N SER A 4 9.35 9.44 14.30
CA SER A 4 8.77 8.91 13.05
C SER A 4 7.24 8.95 13.02
N GLY A 5 6.58 9.16 14.16
CA GLY A 5 5.12 9.11 14.24
C GLY A 5 4.60 7.76 13.73
N ASP A 6 3.58 7.79 12.88
CA ASP A 6 3.05 6.60 12.19
C ASP A 6 3.76 6.29 10.88
N HIS A 7 4.75 7.08 10.45
CA HIS A 7 5.37 6.91 9.15
C HIS A 7 6.33 5.72 9.08
N VAL A 8 7.04 5.43 10.18
CA VAL A 8 7.87 4.23 10.32
C VAL A 8 7.62 3.62 11.69
N LEU A 9 6.90 2.50 11.70
CA LEU A 9 6.51 1.76 12.90
C LEU A 9 7.33 0.46 13.00
N PRO A 10 7.67 -0.02 14.20
CA PRO A 10 8.62 -1.13 14.38
C PRO A 10 8.06 -2.50 13.97
N THR A 11 6.75 -2.73 14.14
CA THR A 11 6.13 -4.05 13.97
C THR A 11 5.11 -4.08 12.85
N ILE A 12 4.18 -3.13 12.82
CA ILE A 12 3.13 -3.04 11.78
C ILE A 12 3.54 -2.12 10.64
N THR A 13 2.91 -2.27 9.48
CA THR A 13 3.02 -1.30 8.38
C THR A 13 2.01 -0.17 8.58
N PRO A 14 2.37 1.08 8.24
CA PRO A 14 1.43 2.19 8.28
C PRO A 14 0.29 1.99 7.29
N HIS A 15 -0.92 2.43 7.64
CA HIS A 15 -2.04 2.43 6.72
C HIS A 15 -1.83 3.47 5.61
N ILE A 16 -2.05 3.06 4.36
CA ILE A 16 -2.04 3.96 3.20
C ILE A 16 -3.49 4.17 2.78
N ALA A 17 -4.01 5.38 3.04
CA ALA A 17 -5.36 5.74 2.61
C ALA A 17 -5.41 5.90 1.09
N GLY A 18 -6.43 5.31 0.47
CA GLY A 18 -6.69 5.46 -0.96
C GLY A 18 -7.40 6.76 -1.32
N SER A 19 -8.32 7.21 -0.47
CA SER A 19 -9.03 8.49 -0.66
C SER A 19 -8.20 9.65 -0.11
N THR A 20 -7.25 10.14 -0.90
CA THR A 20 -6.45 11.33 -0.56
C THR A 20 -6.48 12.35 -1.69
N THR A 21 -5.88 13.51 -1.47
CA THR A 21 -5.69 14.55 -2.50
C THR A 21 -4.49 14.27 -3.41
N VAL A 22 -3.76 13.19 -3.16
CA VAL A 22 -2.58 12.77 -3.90
C VAL A 22 -2.98 11.72 -4.92
N ASP A 23 -2.53 11.90 -6.17
CA ASP A 23 -2.87 11.02 -7.28
C ASP A 23 -2.39 9.58 -7.06
N ASP A 24 -1.16 9.41 -6.58
CA ASP A 24 -0.58 8.09 -6.22
C ASP A 24 -0.08 8.08 -4.77
N PRO A 25 -0.96 7.69 -3.81
CA PRO A 25 -0.59 7.62 -2.41
C PRO A 25 0.53 6.61 -2.12
N LEU A 26 0.58 5.49 -2.85
CA LEU A 26 1.56 4.43 -2.63
C LEU A 26 2.95 4.86 -3.10
N ALA A 27 3.06 5.43 -4.32
CA ALA A 27 4.33 5.95 -4.82
C ALA A 27 4.84 7.11 -3.94
N THR A 28 3.94 7.99 -3.49
CA THR A 28 4.29 9.09 -2.57
C THR A 28 4.81 8.56 -1.23
N PHE A 29 4.19 7.50 -0.71
CA PHE A 29 4.65 6.83 0.51
C PHE A 29 6.03 6.19 0.32
N PHE A 30 6.27 5.48 -0.79
CA PHE A 30 7.60 4.94 -1.11
C PHE A 30 8.67 6.04 -1.22
N ALA A 31 8.38 7.14 -1.92
CA ALA A 31 9.30 8.27 -2.01
C ALA A 31 9.56 8.95 -0.65
N SER A 32 8.60 8.89 0.28
CA SER A 32 8.81 9.35 1.65
C SER A 32 9.70 8.39 2.45
N LEU A 33 9.48 7.07 2.33
CA LEU A 33 10.34 6.06 2.96
C LEU A 33 11.79 6.16 2.47
N ASP A 34 12.01 6.40 1.17
CA ASP A 34 13.35 6.58 0.60
C ASP A 34 14.07 7.80 1.19
N ARG A 35 13.34 8.91 1.40
CA ARG A 35 13.89 10.10 2.05
C ARG A 35 14.26 9.85 3.51
N VAL A 36 13.46 9.08 4.23
CA VAL A 36 13.74 8.71 5.64
C VAL A 36 14.91 7.73 5.73
N ALA A 37 14.96 6.74 4.85
CA ALA A 37 16.03 5.75 4.77
C ALA A 37 17.39 6.37 4.42
N ALA A 38 17.40 7.51 3.72
CA ALA A 38 18.62 8.26 3.38
C ALA A 38 19.17 9.13 4.52
N LEU A 39 18.50 9.21 5.67
CA LEU A 39 18.98 9.99 6.81
C LEU A 39 20.16 9.29 7.49
N GLU A 40 21.33 9.94 7.47
CA GLU A 40 22.54 9.44 8.12
C GLU A 40 22.58 9.75 9.62
N GLY A 41 23.31 8.95 10.39
CA GLY A 41 23.53 9.20 11.82
C GLY A 41 22.31 8.97 12.72
N LEU A 42 21.28 8.28 12.22
CA LEU A 42 20.14 7.87 13.04
C LEU A 42 20.52 6.71 13.95
N THR A 43 20.59 6.99 15.25
CA THR A 43 20.86 5.98 16.30
C THR A 43 19.60 5.52 17.02
N THR A 44 18.48 6.24 16.85
CA THR A 44 17.22 5.96 17.57
C THR A 44 16.04 6.55 16.80
N VAL A 45 15.03 5.72 16.57
CA VAL A 45 13.73 6.08 16.01
C VAL A 45 12.68 5.96 17.11
N LEU A 46 11.86 6.99 17.26
CA LEU A 46 10.79 7.08 18.25
C LEU A 46 9.44 7.10 17.51
N PRO A 47 8.74 5.95 17.43
CA PRO A 47 7.45 5.85 16.76
C PRO A 47 6.30 6.33 17.64
N ALA A 48 5.15 6.63 17.03
CA ALA A 48 3.91 6.88 17.78
C ALA A 48 3.39 5.60 18.47
N HIS A 49 3.69 4.43 17.90
CA HIS A 49 3.26 3.13 18.40
C HIS A 49 4.41 2.12 18.43
N GLY A 50 4.47 1.31 19.49
CA GLY A 50 5.55 0.35 19.72
C GLY A 50 6.74 0.93 20.48
N HIS A 51 7.86 0.22 20.45
CA HIS A 51 9.08 0.63 21.16
C HIS A 51 10.06 1.37 20.24
N PRO A 52 10.91 2.23 20.81
CA PRO A 52 12.06 2.77 20.09
C PRO A 52 12.91 1.66 19.45
N PHE A 53 13.47 1.94 18.28
CA PHE A 53 14.33 1.01 17.54
C PHE A 53 15.44 1.76 16.80
N GLU A 54 16.45 1.02 16.31
CA GLU A 54 17.68 1.62 15.79
C GLU A 54 17.76 1.55 14.26
N ASP A 55 17.35 0.43 13.65
CA ASP A 55 17.47 0.18 12.21
C ASP A 55 16.33 0.83 11.40
N CYS A 56 16.40 2.15 11.24
CA CYS A 56 15.44 2.91 10.45
C CYS A 56 15.46 2.51 8.97
N GLN A 57 16.65 2.37 8.40
CA GLN A 57 16.86 2.08 6.98
C GLN A 57 16.32 0.68 6.63
N GLY A 58 16.71 -0.34 7.40
CA GLY A 58 16.20 -1.69 7.21
C GLY A 58 14.69 -1.77 7.41
N ARG A 59 14.13 -1.01 8.37
CA ARG A 59 12.67 -0.97 8.54
C ARG A 59 11.95 -0.33 7.36
N CYS A 60 12.47 0.76 6.80
CA CYS A 60 11.91 1.37 5.58
C CYS A 60 11.96 0.37 4.41
N GLY A 61 13.07 -0.34 4.24
CA GLY A 61 13.21 -1.41 3.25
C GLY A 61 12.16 -2.51 3.40
N PHE A 62 11.98 -3.03 4.62
CA PHE A 62 10.95 -4.03 4.92
C PHE A 62 9.53 -3.52 4.59
N ILE A 63 9.20 -2.28 4.95
CA ILE A 63 7.86 -1.73 4.67
C ILE A 63 7.64 -1.64 3.15
N LYS A 64 8.65 -1.22 2.38
CA LYS A 64 8.56 -1.21 0.91
C LYS A 64 8.36 -2.61 0.34
N GLU A 65 9.17 -3.57 0.77
CA GLU A 65 9.06 -4.97 0.35
C GLU A 65 7.67 -5.53 0.62
N HIS A 66 7.11 -5.28 1.82
CA HIS A 66 5.74 -5.68 2.15
C HIS A 66 4.69 -5.17 1.15
N HIS A 67 4.78 -3.91 0.71
CA HIS A 67 3.83 -3.39 -0.28
C HIS A 67 4.12 -3.89 -1.70
N HIS A 68 5.38 -4.14 -2.05
CA HIS A 68 5.71 -4.80 -3.31
C HIS A 68 5.14 -6.23 -3.38
N ASP A 69 5.23 -7.00 -2.29
CA ASP A 69 4.62 -8.33 -2.19
C ASP A 69 3.11 -8.25 -2.39
N ARG A 70 2.46 -7.22 -1.84
CA ARG A 70 1.01 -7.01 -2.03
C ARG A 70 0.64 -6.64 -3.46
N LEU A 71 1.45 -5.80 -4.13
CA LEU A 71 1.27 -5.55 -5.55
C LEU A 71 1.42 -6.84 -6.36
N GLN A 72 2.37 -7.70 -5.99
CA GLN A 72 2.53 -9.01 -6.62
C GLN A 72 1.32 -9.92 -6.38
N LEU A 73 0.78 -9.97 -5.17
CA LEU A 73 -0.44 -10.74 -4.87
C LEU A 73 -1.64 -10.30 -5.72
N LEU A 74 -1.80 -9.00 -5.97
CA LEU A 74 -2.85 -8.50 -6.86
C LEU A 74 -2.63 -8.98 -8.31
N ARG A 75 -1.39 -8.87 -8.81
CA ARG A 75 -1.02 -9.37 -10.16
C ARG A 75 -1.28 -10.86 -10.29
N ASP A 76 -0.85 -11.66 -9.33
CA ASP A 76 -1.04 -13.11 -9.32
C ASP A 76 -2.53 -13.50 -9.22
N GLY A 77 -3.32 -12.68 -8.51
CA GLY A 77 -4.76 -12.85 -8.39
C GLY A 77 -5.56 -12.44 -9.63
N ALA A 78 -4.94 -11.75 -10.60
CA ALA A 78 -5.66 -11.09 -11.68
C ALA A 78 -6.52 -12.04 -12.52
N GLY A 79 -5.95 -13.17 -12.95
CA GLY A 79 -6.68 -14.16 -13.74
C GLY A 79 -7.86 -14.82 -13.01
N GLY A 80 -7.84 -14.83 -11.67
CA GLY A 80 -8.92 -15.39 -10.85
C GLY A 80 -9.99 -14.37 -10.46
N THR A 81 -9.61 -13.11 -10.24
CA THR A 81 -10.51 -12.04 -9.85
C THR A 81 -11.20 -11.38 -11.04
N GLY A 82 -10.50 -11.23 -12.17
CA GLY A 82 -11.03 -10.59 -13.38
C GLY A 82 -11.45 -9.14 -13.17
N ASP A 83 -12.49 -8.71 -13.85
CA ASP A 83 -13.10 -7.39 -13.71
C ASP A 83 -14.00 -7.34 -12.46
N ALA A 84 -13.53 -6.64 -11.42
CA ALA A 84 -14.15 -6.70 -10.09
C ALA A 84 -14.06 -5.38 -9.32
N PRO A 85 -14.99 -5.14 -8.37
CA PRO A 85 -14.91 -3.97 -7.51
C PRO A 85 -13.81 -4.14 -6.45
N VAL A 86 -13.39 -3.02 -5.85
CA VAL A 86 -12.35 -2.98 -4.80
C VAL A 86 -12.60 -3.98 -3.66
N THR A 87 -13.87 -4.24 -3.32
CA THR A 87 -14.25 -5.18 -2.26
C THR A 87 -13.87 -6.62 -2.56
N GLU A 88 -13.83 -7.03 -3.83
CA GLU A 88 -13.37 -8.36 -4.22
C GLU A 88 -11.84 -8.43 -4.24
N TRP A 89 -11.17 -7.42 -4.79
CA TRP A 89 -9.71 -7.29 -4.73
C TRP A 89 -9.17 -7.24 -3.30
N MET A 90 -9.92 -6.68 -2.36
CA MET A 90 -9.56 -6.67 -0.94
C MET A 90 -9.40 -8.08 -0.39
N LYS A 91 -10.17 -9.04 -0.87
CA LYS A 91 -10.11 -10.45 -0.43
C LYS A 91 -8.83 -11.15 -0.88
N VAL A 92 -8.18 -10.64 -1.93
CA VAL A 92 -6.86 -11.12 -2.38
C VAL A 92 -5.77 -10.72 -1.39
N LEU A 93 -5.85 -9.49 -0.85
CA LEU A 93 -4.83 -8.94 0.05
C LEU A 93 -5.05 -9.27 1.53
N PHE A 94 -6.31 -9.38 1.95
CA PHE A 94 -6.66 -9.45 3.36
C PHE A 94 -7.49 -10.68 3.68
N ARG A 95 -7.23 -11.26 4.87
CA ARG A 95 -8.06 -12.32 5.45
C ARG A 95 -9.41 -11.76 5.89
N GLU A 96 -10.44 -12.60 5.89
CA GLU A 96 -11.83 -12.23 6.22
C GLU A 96 -11.98 -11.40 7.50
N ARG A 97 -11.29 -11.78 8.58
CA ARG A 97 -11.29 -11.04 9.86
C ARG A 97 -10.80 -9.59 9.79
N SER A 98 -10.15 -9.21 8.69
CA SER A 98 -9.53 -7.90 8.46
C SER A 98 -10.24 -7.11 7.37
N TRP A 99 -11.33 -7.64 6.80
CA TRP A 99 -12.14 -6.92 5.82
C TRP A 99 -12.84 -5.72 6.46
N GLY A 100 -13.01 -4.66 5.67
CA GLY A 100 -13.65 -3.41 6.11
C GLY A 100 -13.06 -2.20 5.38
N ASP A 101 -13.55 -1.02 5.73
CA ASP A 101 -13.26 0.22 4.98
C ASP A 101 -11.76 0.56 4.91
N MET A 102 -11.00 0.27 5.98
CA MET A 102 -9.56 0.51 6.00
C MET A 102 -8.82 -0.39 5.01
N ALA A 103 -9.19 -1.67 4.97
CA ALA A 103 -8.63 -2.65 4.04
C ALA A 103 -9.04 -2.35 2.59
N ALA A 104 -10.30 -1.96 2.36
CA ALA A 104 -10.76 -1.52 1.04
C ALA A 104 -10.03 -0.25 0.57
N SER A 105 -9.84 0.73 1.46
CA SER A 105 -9.11 1.96 1.18
C SER A 105 -7.65 1.71 0.80
N GLU A 106 -6.97 0.82 1.53
CA GLU A 106 -5.59 0.44 1.19
C GLU A 106 -5.53 -0.36 -0.12
N THR A 107 -6.47 -1.27 -0.34
CA THR A 107 -6.57 -2.02 -1.61
C THR A 107 -6.74 -1.06 -2.78
N PHE A 108 -7.63 -0.07 -2.65
CA PHE A 108 -7.81 0.97 -3.67
C PHE A 108 -6.49 1.71 -3.96
N ALA A 109 -5.70 2.08 -2.93
CA ALA A 109 -4.42 2.74 -3.14
C ALA A 109 -3.45 1.90 -3.98
N HIS A 110 -3.43 0.58 -3.78
CA HIS A 110 -2.59 -0.35 -4.57
C HIS A 110 -3.12 -0.53 -6.00
N LEU A 111 -4.44 -0.66 -6.17
CA LEU A 111 -5.07 -0.77 -7.48
C LEU A 111 -4.88 0.50 -8.31
N GLU A 112 -4.99 1.67 -7.69
CA GLU A 112 -4.79 2.95 -8.35
C GLU A 112 -3.33 3.15 -8.75
N HIS A 113 -2.38 2.70 -7.92
CA HIS A 113 -0.96 2.65 -8.29
C HIS A 113 -0.74 1.79 -9.54
N LEU A 114 -1.32 0.59 -9.60
CA LEU A 114 -1.24 -0.28 -10.79
C LEU A 114 -1.90 0.38 -12.01
N ARG A 115 -3.04 1.06 -11.84
CA ARG A 115 -3.72 1.80 -12.91
C ARG A 115 -2.83 2.91 -13.48
N LEU A 116 -2.18 3.67 -12.62
CA LEU A 116 -1.25 4.74 -13.01
C LEU A 116 0.04 4.19 -13.65
N ALA A 117 0.47 3.00 -13.26
CA ALA A 117 1.56 2.27 -13.89
C ALA A 117 1.18 1.65 -15.26
N GLY A 118 -0.11 1.70 -15.64
CA GLY A 118 -0.61 1.11 -16.89
C GLY A 118 -0.86 -0.40 -16.81
N GLU A 119 -0.91 -0.96 -15.60
CA GLU A 119 -1.12 -2.39 -15.33
C GLU A 119 -2.57 -2.71 -14.94
N ALA A 120 -3.45 -1.70 -14.90
CA ALA A 120 -4.87 -1.89 -14.65
C ALA A 120 -5.70 -0.85 -15.40
N VAL A 121 -6.93 -1.23 -15.73
CA VAL A 121 -7.96 -0.33 -16.26
C VAL A 121 -9.11 -0.24 -15.27
N THR A 122 -9.86 0.86 -15.35
CA THR A 122 -11.03 1.08 -14.49
C THR A 122 -12.22 1.53 -15.29
N HIS A 123 -13.40 1.10 -14.87
CA HIS A 123 -14.66 1.62 -15.35
C HIS A 123 -15.67 1.68 -14.20
N ARG A 124 -16.80 2.35 -14.44
CA ARG A 124 -17.93 2.34 -13.51
C ARG A 124 -19.09 1.59 -14.12
N ASP A 125 -19.80 0.83 -13.30
CA ASP A 125 -21.06 0.21 -13.70
C ASP A 125 -22.20 1.25 -13.76
N ASP A 126 -23.40 0.80 -14.14
CA ASP A 126 -24.61 1.63 -14.20
C ASP A 126 -25.01 2.23 -12.83
N GLY A 127 -24.53 1.62 -11.73
CA GLY A 127 -24.71 2.09 -10.36
C GLY A 127 -23.64 3.07 -9.89
N GLY A 128 -22.64 3.35 -10.72
CA GLY A 128 -21.50 4.21 -10.39
C GLY A 128 -20.43 3.53 -9.52
N LEU A 129 -20.53 2.22 -9.26
CA LEU A 129 -19.52 1.46 -8.53
C LEU A 129 -18.27 1.32 -9.40
N LEU A 130 -17.10 1.54 -8.79
CA LEU A 130 -15.82 1.49 -9.49
C LEU A 130 -15.28 0.06 -9.54
N TYR A 131 -14.95 -0.38 -10.75
CA TYR A 131 -14.37 -1.68 -11.06
C TYR A 131 -12.95 -1.53 -11.57
N PHE A 132 -12.13 -2.53 -11.27
CA PHE A 132 -10.75 -2.66 -11.71
C PHE A 132 -10.57 -4.00 -12.41
N GLU A 133 -9.88 -3.97 -13.53
CA GLU A 133 -9.37 -5.14 -14.24
C GLU A 133 -7.86 -4.95 -14.41
N LEU A 134 -7.07 -5.87 -13.88
CA LEU A 134 -5.62 -5.87 -14.07
C LEU A 134 -5.31 -6.43 -15.45
N THR A 135 -4.49 -5.72 -16.21
CA THR A 135 -4.02 -6.16 -17.53
C THR A 135 -2.75 -6.95 -17.34
N ASP A 136 -2.63 -8.10 -18.00
CA ASP A 136 -1.34 -8.78 -18.11
C ASP A 136 -0.32 -7.77 -18.66
N ALA A 137 0.74 -7.51 -17.91
CA ALA A 137 1.89 -6.80 -18.45
C ALA A 137 2.44 -7.68 -19.59
N GLY A 138 2.16 -7.26 -20.82
CA GLY A 138 2.49 -8.03 -22.04
C GLY A 138 3.97 -8.32 -22.20
#